data_AF-A0A7S2PIR7-F1
#
_entry.id   AF-A0A7S2PIR7-F1
#
_cell.length_a   1.000
_cell.length_b   1.000
_cell.length_c   1.000
_cell.angle_alpha   90.00
_cell.angle_beta   90.00
_cell.angle_gamma   90.00
#
_symmetry.space_group_name_H-M   'P 1'
#
loop_
_entity.id
_entity.type
_entity.pdbx_description
1 polymer ?
#
loop_
_entity_poly.entity_id
_entity_poly.type
_entity_poly.pdbx_seq_one_letter_code
_entity_poly.pdbx_strand_id
1 'polypeptide(L)'
;MVSRKKTANSKGRKAAKQGKKTHEANCPQKQRLKVNKNVQDEDDFLDEAIMIAATEKQALEEAAAAEERRQDSGDTQGRHQNGNTALREGNDDDRCWHGFKPSSHRQHVLCYEFVKTFGTVHDEAMARNEDGFVLGIKATEEKHPEAWKNMACIKPIISCCLCIGTKLICEGEYNGSRLYATLARYLEEVIAVENSIQNDIYWTKVFQLYGADERTLVKYFRRRIPCNCLNERYNEVKHLTKLGICYNPDCPLPDRKSERCKLRHCTKCRLA
;
A
#
# COMPACT_ATOMS: atom_id res chain seq x y z
N MET A 1 -31.95 57.06 -23.33
CA MET A 1 -32.76 57.22 -22.10
C MET A 1 -31.97 56.56 -20.96
N VAL A 2 -31.11 57.28 -20.24
CA VAL A 2 -31.38 58.10 -19.03
C VAL A 2 -31.75 57.26 -17.80
N SER A 3 -30.77 57.03 -16.91
CA SER A 3 -30.78 57.25 -15.44
C SER A 3 -29.70 56.38 -14.77
N ARG A 4 -28.59 56.91 -14.20
CA ARG A 4 -28.43 57.56 -12.86
C ARG A 4 -29.04 56.68 -11.76
N LYS A 5 -28.43 56.37 -10.60
CA LYS A 5 -27.40 56.97 -9.71
C LYS A 5 -27.39 56.00 -8.49
N LYS A 6 -26.28 55.63 -7.81
CA LYS A 6 -25.79 56.29 -6.57
C LYS A 6 -24.62 55.50 -5.96
N THR A 7 -23.72 56.29 -5.40
CA THR A 7 -22.52 56.06 -4.59
C THR A 7 -22.79 55.81 -3.10
N ALA A 8 -21.89 55.08 -2.41
CA ALA A 8 -21.37 55.32 -1.04
C ALA A 8 -20.33 54.20 -0.76
N ASN A 9 -19.02 54.41 -0.56
CA ASN A 9 -18.25 55.17 0.42
C ASN A 9 -18.44 54.73 1.89
N SER A 10 -17.53 53.90 2.40
CA SER A 10 -17.26 53.77 3.84
C SER A 10 -15.80 53.38 4.11
N LYS A 11 -15.01 54.44 4.38
CA LYS A 11 -14.11 54.63 5.53
C LYS A 11 -13.33 53.42 6.07
N GLY A 12 -12.01 53.58 6.05
CA GLY A 12 -11.04 52.67 6.63
C GLY A 12 -11.04 52.59 8.15
N ARG A 13 -10.37 51.55 8.64
CA ARG A 13 -9.97 51.38 10.04
C ARG A 13 -8.46 51.22 10.11
N LYS A 14 -7.87 52.09 10.92
CA LYS A 14 -6.45 52.18 11.26
C LYS A 14 -6.00 51.00 12.12
N ALA A 15 -4.71 50.73 12.00
CA ALA A 15 -3.92 49.80 12.79
C ALA A 15 -3.99 50.06 14.32
N ALA A 16 -3.95 48.96 15.09
CA ALA A 16 -3.52 48.97 16.48
C ALA A 16 -2.38 47.94 16.62
N LYS A 17 -1.13 48.44 16.60
CA LYS A 17 0.04 47.74 17.13
C LYS A 17 -0.10 47.73 18.66
N GLN A 18 -0.27 46.56 19.26
CA GLN A 18 0.01 46.36 20.68
C GLN A 18 1.24 45.47 20.81
N GLY A 19 2.31 46.06 21.35
CA GLY A 19 3.54 45.38 21.69
C GLY A 19 3.30 44.35 22.79
N LYS A 20 3.67 43.10 22.51
CA LYS A 20 3.67 42.03 23.50
C LYS A 20 5.06 41.95 24.11
N LYS A 21 5.15 42.37 25.37
CA LYS A 21 6.35 42.29 26.22
C LYS A 21 6.87 40.85 26.28
N THR A 22 8.15 40.71 26.02
CA THR A 22 8.97 39.54 26.31
C THR A 22 9.07 39.37 27.83
N HIS A 23 8.40 38.36 28.38
CA HIS A 23 8.75 37.80 29.68
C HIS A 23 9.64 36.57 29.42
N GLU A 24 10.94 36.75 29.61
CA GLU A 24 11.88 35.65 29.83
C GLU A 24 11.48 34.95 31.14
N ALA A 25 10.70 33.88 31.01
CA ALA A 25 10.50 32.93 32.08
C ALA A 25 11.72 32.00 32.11
N ASN A 26 12.52 32.16 33.17
CA ASN A 26 13.61 31.31 33.55
C ASN A 26 13.11 29.86 33.66
N CYS A 27 13.45 29.02 32.68
CA CYS A 27 13.03 27.62 32.63
C CYS A 27 13.99 26.77 33.48
N PRO A 28 13.51 26.08 34.52
CA PRO A 28 14.37 25.23 35.34
C PRO A 28 14.95 24.11 34.47
N GLN A 29 16.27 23.94 34.59
CA GLN A 29 17.04 22.87 33.96
C GLN A 29 16.33 21.52 34.17
N LYS A 30 15.62 21.06 33.13
CA LYS A 30 15.07 19.70 33.10
C LYS A 30 16.26 18.75 32.95
N GLN A 31 16.53 18.01 34.02
CA GLN A 31 17.39 16.85 34.02
C GLN A 31 16.99 15.95 32.86
N ARG A 32 17.96 15.71 31.96
CA ARG A 32 17.87 14.76 30.86
C ARG A 32 17.74 13.36 31.46
N LEU A 33 16.51 12.90 31.65
CA LEU A 33 16.22 11.48 31.80
C LEU A 33 16.76 10.79 30.54
N LYS A 34 17.79 9.94 30.73
CA LYS A 34 18.27 9.02 29.70
C LYS A 34 17.17 7.99 29.46
N VAL A 35 16.20 8.34 28.61
CA VAL A 35 15.25 7.39 28.07
C VAL A 35 16.04 6.43 27.18
N ASN A 36 16.05 5.16 27.58
CA ASN A 36 16.71 4.10 26.86
C ASN A 36 16.04 3.97 25.48
N LYS A 37 16.73 4.39 24.42
CA LYS A 37 16.22 4.43 23.04
C LYS A 37 16.30 3.04 22.40
N ASN A 38 15.53 2.09 22.93
CA ASN A 38 15.29 0.80 22.28
C ASN A 38 13.80 0.62 21.93
N VAL A 39 13.17 1.68 21.45
CA VAL A 39 11.84 1.61 20.81
C VAL A 39 12.05 1.69 19.30
N GLN A 40 12.62 0.60 18.77
CA GLN A 40 12.54 0.30 17.34
C GLN A 40 11.28 -0.54 17.14
N ASP A 41 10.33 0.05 16.42
CA ASP A 41 9.42 -0.65 15.52
C ASP A 41 8.30 -1.52 16.15
N GLU A 42 7.57 -1.02 17.16
CA GLU A 42 6.36 -1.70 17.66
C GLU A 42 5.26 -1.85 16.58
N ASP A 43 5.18 -0.91 15.63
CA ASP A 43 4.23 -1.01 14.51
C ASP A 43 4.60 -2.12 13.49
N ASP A 44 5.89 -2.50 13.39
CA ASP A 44 6.31 -3.64 12.55
C ASP A 44 5.93 -4.98 13.21
N PHE A 45 5.83 -5.03 14.55
CA PHE A 45 5.52 -6.26 15.30
C PHE A 45 4.07 -6.72 15.12
N LEU A 46 3.13 -5.77 15.06
CA LEU A 46 1.71 -6.10 14.94
C LEU A 46 1.37 -6.62 13.54
N ASP A 47 1.91 -6.00 12.48
CA ASP A 47 1.71 -6.47 11.11
C ASP A 47 2.37 -7.85 10.88
N GLU A 48 3.50 -8.13 11.54
CA GLU A 48 4.14 -9.45 11.51
C GLU A 48 3.34 -10.52 12.28
N ALA A 49 2.79 -10.17 13.45
CA ALA A 49 1.92 -11.07 14.22
C ALA A 49 0.61 -11.40 13.48
N ILE A 50 0.00 -10.43 12.82
CA ILE A 50 -1.22 -10.64 12.01
C ILE A 50 -0.91 -11.57 10.83
N MET A 51 0.23 -11.37 10.15
CA MET A 51 0.66 -12.24 9.06
C MET A 51 0.89 -13.68 9.55
N ILE A 52 1.57 -13.87 10.68
CA ILE A 52 1.81 -15.19 11.27
C ILE A 52 0.48 -15.88 11.60
N ALA A 53 -0.44 -15.19 12.29
CA ALA A 53 -1.75 -15.74 12.65
C ALA A 53 -2.59 -16.12 11.41
N ALA A 54 -2.54 -15.30 10.35
CA ALA A 54 -3.22 -15.61 9.08
C ALA A 54 -2.63 -16.86 8.41
N THR A 55 -1.31 -17.02 8.47
CA THR A 55 -0.61 -18.17 7.87
C THR A 55 -0.90 -19.46 8.64
N GLU A 56 -0.90 -19.39 9.98
CA GLU A 56 -1.28 -20.52 10.85
C GLU A 56 -2.72 -20.95 10.61
N LYS A 57 -3.65 -19.99 10.49
CA LYS A 57 -5.04 -20.28 10.17
C LYS A 57 -5.18 -20.99 8.82
N GLN A 58 -4.49 -20.51 7.79
CA GLN A 58 -4.51 -21.15 6.47
C GLN A 58 -3.94 -22.56 6.50
N ALA A 59 -2.84 -22.79 7.23
CA ALA A 59 -2.26 -24.12 7.39
C ALA A 59 -3.22 -25.10 8.08
N LEU A 60 -4.00 -24.63 9.06
CA LEU A 60 -5.04 -25.43 9.73
C LEU A 60 -6.20 -25.77 8.78
N GLU A 61 -6.65 -24.82 7.94
CA GLU A 61 -7.69 -25.05 6.94
C GLU A 61 -7.23 -26.05 5.86
N GLU A 62 -5.99 -25.94 5.38
CA GLU A 62 -5.41 -26.88 4.41
C GLU A 62 -5.20 -28.28 5.00
N ALA A 63 -4.79 -28.38 6.26
CA ALA A 63 -4.66 -29.65 6.96
C ALA A 63 -6.02 -30.34 7.15
N ALA A 64 -7.06 -29.59 7.50
CA ALA A 64 -8.43 -30.10 7.61
C ALA A 64 -8.94 -30.63 6.25
N ALA A 65 -8.75 -29.87 5.17
CA ALA A 65 -9.14 -30.29 3.82
C ALA A 65 -8.31 -31.47 3.27
N ALA A 66 -7.07 -31.64 3.73
CA ALA A 66 -6.25 -32.81 3.39
C ALA A 66 -6.75 -34.08 4.11
N GLU A 67 -7.18 -33.96 5.36
CA GLU A 67 -7.72 -35.08 6.13
C GLU A 67 -9.06 -35.57 5.58
N GLU A 68 -9.94 -34.65 5.17
CA GLU A 68 -11.22 -35.00 4.52
C GLU A 68 -10.99 -35.78 3.21
N ARG A 69 -9.97 -35.41 2.43
CA ARG A 69 -9.58 -36.13 1.20
C ARG A 69 -9.01 -37.53 1.46
N ARG A 70 -8.41 -37.78 2.63
CA ARG A 70 -7.93 -39.13 3.01
C ARG A 70 -9.07 -40.07 3.39
N GLN A 71 -10.18 -39.54 3.89
CA GLN A 71 -11.34 -40.36 4.24
C GLN A 71 -12.12 -40.83 3.00
N ASP A 72 -12.02 -40.10 1.89
CA ASP A 72 -12.75 -40.40 0.64
C ASP A 72 -11.94 -41.27 -0.35
N SER A 73 -10.61 -41.39 -0.18
CA SER A 73 -9.73 -42.12 -1.12
C SER A 73 -9.65 -43.65 -0.90
N GLY A 74 -10.65 -44.25 -0.26
CA GLY A 74 -10.65 -45.66 0.15
C GLY A 74 -10.74 -46.70 -0.97
N ASP A 75 -11.05 -46.36 -2.23
CA ASP A 75 -11.54 -47.39 -3.16
C ASP A 75 -11.19 -47.21 -4.66
N THR A 76 -9.96 -46.81 -5.02
CA THR A 76 -9.55 -46.87 -6.44
C THR A 76 -8.07 -47.21 -6.64
N GLN A 77 -7.80 -48.51 -6.70
CA GLN A 77 -6.53 -49.08 -7.13
C GLN A 77 -6.59 -49.38 -8.64
N GLY A 78 -5.82 -48.66 -9.47
CA GLY A 78 -5.62 -49.10 -10.85
C GLY A 78 -5.06 -48.10 -11.86
N ARG A 79 -3.82 -48.39 -12.27
CA ARG A 79 -3.30 -48.36 -13.67
C ARG A 79 -2.44 -47.16 -14.10
N HIS A 80 -1.13 -47.46 -14.10
CA HIS A 80 -0.05 -46.87 -14.90
C HIS A 80 -0.36 -46.77 -16.41
N GLN A 81 0.14 -45.71 -17.06
CA GLN A 81 1.13 -45.70 -18.18
C GLN A 81 1.38 -44.24 -18.61
N ASN A 82 2.62 -43.72 -18.56
CA ASN A 82 3.68 -43.71 -19.59
C ASN A 82 3.31 -43.04 -20.93
N GLY A 83 4.06 -42.00 -21.33
CA GLY A 83 4.01 -41.45 -22.68
C GLY A 83 4.76 -40.13 -22.86
N ASN A 84 6.07 -40.20 -23.12
CA ASN A 84 6.91 -39.11 -23.62
C ASN A 84 6.33 -38.45 -24.88
N THR A 85 6.37 -37.12 -24.97
CA THR A 85 6.60 -36.47 -26.28
C THR A 85 7.28 -35.11 -26.07
N ALA A 86 8.55 -35.03 -26.48
CA ALA A 86 9.36 -33.82 -26.44
C ALA A 86 9.10 -32.99 -27.71
N LEU A 87 8.40 -31.87 -27.55
CA LEU A 87 8.45 -30.75 -28.47
C LEU A 87 9.14 -29.58 -27.73
N ARG A 88 10.15 -29.04 -28.39
CA ARG A 88 11.00 -27.96 -27.90
C ARG A 88 10.22 -26.63 -27.96
N GLU A 89 9.35 -26.44 -26.98
CA GLU A 89 8.76 -25.15 -26.64
C GLU A 89 9.89 -24.30 -26.03
N GLY A 90 10.03 -23.04 -26.43
CA GLY A 90 10.88 -22.12 -25.68
C GLY A 90 10.33 -22.04 -24.27
N ASN A 91 11.11 -22.42 -23.26
CA ASN A 91 10.68 -22.56 -21.87
C ASN A 91 10.04 -21.26 -21.37
N ASP A 92 8.72 -21.14 -21.51
CA ASP A 92 7.93 -20.15 -20.78
C ASP A 92 7.98 -20.39 -19.26
N ASP A 93 8.54 -21.53 -18.86
CA ASP A 93 8.90 -21.91 -17.49
C ASP A 93 10.03 -21.06 -16.87
N ASP A 94 10.79 -20.29 -17.66
CA ASP A 94 11.85 -19.42 -17.10
C ASP A 94 11.30 -18.07 -16.60
N ARG A 95 10.03 -17.74 -16.87
CA ARG A 95 9.42 -16.49 -16.39
C ARG A 95 8.96 -16.64 -14.94
N CYS A 96 9.59 -15.89 -14.03
CA CYS A 96 9.15 -15.81 -12.64
C CYS A 96 7.75 -15.18 -12.57
N TRP A 97 6.76 -15.94 -12.09
CA TRP A 97 5.37 -15.46 -11.88
C TRP A 97 5.18 -14.56 -10.65
N HIS A 98 6.27 -14.17 -9.98
CA HIS A 98 6.27 -13.32 -8.79
C HIS A 98 5.19 -13.68 -7.76
N GLY A 99 4.98 -14.98 -7.54
CA GLY A 99 4.03 -15.51 -6.55
C GLY A 99 2.55 -15.47 -6.94
N PHE A 100 2.17 -14.98 -8.12
CA PHE A 100 0.78 -15.01 -8.57
C PHE A 100 0.47 -16.33 -9.29
N LYS A 101 -0.40 -17.13 -8.69
CA LYS A 101 -0.88 -18.41 -9.23
C LYS A 101 -2.41 -18.42 -9.23
N PRO A 102 -3.07 -17.97 -10.30
CA PRO A 102 -4.53 -17.98 -10.35
C PRO A 102 -5.06 -19.42 -10.33
N SER A 103 -6.13 -19.66 -9.58
CA SER A 103 -6.76 -20.99 -9.48
C SER A 103 -7.53 -21.39 -10.74
N SER A 104 -7.86 -20.42 -11.61
CA SER A 104 -8.55 -20.66 -12.88
C SER A 104 -8.27 -19.55 -13.89
N HIS A 105 -8.50 -19.84 -15.17
CA HIS A 105 -8.44 -18.84 -16.24
C HIS A 105 -9.40 -17.67 -15.99
N ARG A 106 -10.63 -17.95 -15.50
CA ARG A 106 -11.61 -16.92 -15.18
C ARG A 106 -11.11 -15.97 -14.08
N GLN A 107 -10.51 -16.52 -13.02
CA GLN A 107 -9.94 -15.70 -11.95
C GLN A 107 -8.77 -14.84 -12.46
N HIS A 108 -7.91 -15.40 -13.32
CA HIS A 108 -6.83 -14.65 -13.97
C HIS A 108 -7.37 -13.46 -14.77
N VAL A 109 -8.38 -13.68 -15.62
CA VAL A 109 -9.02 -12.63 -16.43
C VAL A 109 -9.64 -11.56 -15.54
N LEU A 110 -10.37 -11.95 -14.50
CA LEU A 110 -10.97 -11.00 -13.55
C LEU A 110 -9.90 -10.12 -12.87
N CYS A 111 -8.83 -10.73 -12.35
CA CYS A 111 -7.77 -9.99 -11.68
C CYS A 111 -7.10 -8.99 -12.63
N TYR A 112 -6.78 -9.43 -13.84
CA TYR A 112 -6.11 -8.59 -14.83
C TYR A 112 -7.01 -7.43 -15.28
N GLU A 113 -8.28 -7.70 -15.62
CA GLU A 113 -9.22 -6.66 -16.05
C GLU A 113 -9.55 -5.68 -14.92
N PHE A 114 -9.63 -6.14 -13.66
CA PHE A 114 -9.80 -5.29 -12.50
C PHE A 114 -8.63 -4.30 -12.37
N VAL A 115 -7.40 -4.82 -12.32
CA VAL A 115 -6.20 -4.00 -12.12
C VAL A 115 -5.95 -3.07 -13.30
N LYS A 116 -6.21 -3.54 -14.53
CA LYS A 116 -6.15 -2.72 -15.75
C LYS A 116 -7.17 -1.59 -15.72
N THR A 117 -8.42 -1.86 -15.33
CA THR A 117 -9.47 -0.83 -15.22
C THR A 117 -9.06 0.25 -14.23
N PHE A 118 -8.57 -0.14 -13.06
CA PHE A 118 -8.05 0.78 -12.07
C PHE A 118 -6.90 1.64 -12.62
N GLY A 119 -5.88 1.00 -13.21
CA GLY A 119 -4.69 1.69 -13.72
C GLY A 119 -5.01 2.68 -14.84
N THR A 120 -5.85 2.28 -15.81
CA THR A 120 -6.25 3.17 -16.91
C THR A 120 -6.95 4.42 -16.41
N VAL A 121 -7.96 4.28 -15.53
CA VAL A 121 -8.71 5.44 -15.03
C VAL A 121 -7.85 6.29 -14.11
N HIS A 122 -6.97 5.69 -13.31
CA HIS A 122 -6.01 6.41 -12.49
C HIS A 122 -5.11 7.31 -13.36
N ASP A 123 -4.52 6.77 -14.41
CA ASP A 123 -3.59 7.50 -15.27
C ASP A 123 -4.29 8.63 -16.04
N GLU A 124 -5.50 8.38 -16.54
CA GLU A 124 -6.33 9.39 -17.19
C GLU A 124 -6.71 10.54 -16.25
N ALA A 125 -7.06 10.23 -14.99
CA ALA A 125 -7.38 11.22 -13.98
C ALA A 125 -6.15 12.04 -13.56
N MET A 126 -4.99 11.38 -13.41
CA MET A 126 -3.73 12.06 -13.13
C MET A 126 -3.36 13.04 -14.25
N ALA A 127 -3.60 12.67 -15.52
CA ALA A 127 -3.41 13.58 -16.65
C ALA A 127 -4.32 14.82 -16.62
N ARG A 128 -5.44 14.75 -15.89
CA ARG A 128 -6.37 15.89 -15.65
C ARG A 128 -6.14 16.61 -14.32
N ASN A 129 -5.12 16.22 -13.54
CA ASN A 129 -4.90 16.67 -12.15
C ASN A 129 -6.09 16.39 -11.21
N GLU A 130 -6.77 15.26 -11.41
CA GLU A 130 -7.84 14.76 -10.54
C GLU A 130 -7.29 13.71 -9.56
N ASP A 131 -8.10 13.33 -8.56
CA ASP A 131 -7.78 12.24 -7.66
C ASP A 131 -7.93 10.88 -8.38
N GLY A 132 -6.85 10.46 -9.05
CA GLY A 132 -6.83 9.23 -9.83
C GLY A 132 -7.01 7.97 -8.99
N PHE A 133 -6.64 8.00 -7.71
CA PHE A 133 -6.83 6.83 -6.84
C PHE A 133 -8.32 6.61 -6.56
N VAL A 134 -9.03 7.66 -6.13
CA VAL A 134 -10.48 7.57 -5.85
C VAL A 134 -11.27 7.24 -7.12
N LEU A 135 -10.92 7.85 -8.25
CA LEU A 135 -11.59 7.57 -9.53
C LEU A 135 -11.31 6.14 -10.03
N GLY A 136 -10.08 5.64 -9.85
CA GLY A 136 -9.73 4.26 -10.17
C GLY A 136 -10.54 3.25 -9.36
N ILE A 137 -10.71 3.47 -8.05
CA ILE A 137 -11.56 2.61 -7.20
C ILE A 137 -13.00 2.61 -7.67
N LYS A 138 -13.61 3.79 -7.86
CA LYS A 138 -15.00 3.90 -8.35
C LYS A 138 -15.21 3.18 -9.67
N ALA A 139 -14.29 3.32 -10.62
CA ALA A 139 -14.38 2.64 -11.90
C ALA A 139 -14.35 1.10 -11.75
N THR A 140 -13.57 0.58 -10.80
CA THR A 140 -13.60 -0.86 -10.50
C THR A 140 -14.88 -1.31 -9.78
N GLU A 141 -15.46 -0.48 -8.91
CA GLU A 141 -16.76 -0.76 -8.26
C GLU A 141 -17.88 -0.85 -9.29
N GLU A 142 -17.87 0.05 -10.28
CA GLU A 142 -18.85 0.08 -11.37
C GLU A 142 -18.67 -1.07 -12.36
N LYS A 143 -17.43 -1.33 -12.80
CA LYS A 143 -17.16 -2.31 -13.87
C LYS A 143 -17.06 -3.76 -13.37
N HIS A 144 -16.66 -3.97 -12.11
CA HIS A 144 -16.44 -5.31 -11.53
C HIS A 144 -17.21 -5.50 -10.21
N PRO A 145 -18.53 -5.25 -10.16
CA PRO A 145 -19.31 -5.32 -8.92
C PRO A 145 -19.29 -6.72 -8.29
N GLU A 146 -19.08 -7.79 -9.06
CA GLU A 146 -18.92 -9.15 -8.57
C GLU A 146 -17.66 -9.35 -7.72
N ALA A 147 -16.58 -8.61 -7.99
CA ALA A 147 -15.37 -8.66 -7.18
C ALA A 147 -15.60 -8.00 -5.82
N TRP A 148 -16.28 -6.85 -5.80
CA TRP A 148 -16.55 -6.09 -4.58
C TRP A 148 -17.62 -6.74 -3.68
N LYS A 149 -18.58 -7.46 -4.27
CA LYS A 149 -19.59 -8.21 -3.50
C LYS A 149 -19.06 -9.50 -2.88
N ASN A 150 -17.86 -9.95 -3.28
CA ASN A 150 -17.29 -11.21 -2.82
C ASN A 150 -15.83 -11.02 -2.42
N MET A 151 -15.56 -10.90 -1.11
CA MET A 151 -14.20 -10.73 -0.59
C MET A 151 -13.25 -11.87 -0.96
N ALA A 152 -13.75 -13.07 -1.30
CA ALA A 152 -12.92 -14.14 -1.82
C ALA A 152 -12.31 -13.82 -3.20
N CYS A 153 -12.94 -12.93 -3.98
CA CYS A 153 -12.40 -12.41 -5.24
C CYS A 153 -11.32 -11.34 -5.03
N ILE A 154 -11.38 -10.58 -3.94
CA ILE A 154 -10.42 -9.50 -3.65
C ILE A 154 -9.02 -10.06 -3.31
N LYS A 155 -8.93 -11.20 -2.62
CA LYS A 155 -7.62 -11.81 -2.29
C LYS A 155 -6.75 -12.11 -3.53
N PRO A 156 -7.25 -12.79 -4.57
CA PRO A 156 -6.52 -12.95 -5.85
C PRO A 156 -6.13 -11.62 -6.51
N ILE A 157 -6.98 -10.59 -6.42
CA ILE A 157 -6.69 -9.26 -6.97
C ILE A 157 -5.50 -8.63 -6.22
N ILE A 158 -5.43 -8.77 -4.89
CA ILE A 158 -4.26 -8.34 -4.09
C ILE A 158 -3.00 -9.06 -4.58
N SER A 159 -3.05 -10.39 -4.74
CA SER A 159 -1.90 -11.15 -5.26
C SER A 159 -1.49 -10.70 -6.67
N CYS A 160 -2.45 -10.35 -7.53
CA CYS A 160 -2.20 -9.81 -8.87
C CYS A 160 -1.50 -8.45 -8.80
N CYS A 161 -1.98 -7.53 -7.95
CA CYS A 161 -1.34 -6.24 -7.69
C CYS A 161 0.11 -6.42 -7.21
N LEU A 162 0.33 -7.35 -6.28
CA LEU A 162 1.67 -7.62 -5.74
C LEU A 162 2.62 -8.18 -6.80
N CYS A 163 2.13 -9.05 -7.69
CA CYS A 163 2.90 -9.56 -8.82
C CYS A 163 3.26 -8.46 -9.84
N ILE A 164 2.29 -7.64 -10.24
CA ILE A 164 2.53 -6.52 -11.17
C ILE A 164 3.52 -5.52 -10.56
N GLY A 165 3.32 -5.13 -9.30
CA GLY A 165 4.24 -4.23 -8.62
C GLY A 165 5.65 -4.80 -8.44
N THR A 166 5.79 -6.12 -8.25
CA THR A 166 7.09 -6.81 -8.23
C THR A 166 7.76 -6.77 -9.60
N LYS A 167 7.02 -7.05 -10.67
CA LYS A 167 7.54 -6.95 -12.04
C LYS A 167 8.05 -5.53 -12.34
N LEU A 168 7.29 -4.51 -11.96
CA LEU A 168 7.68 -3.11 -12.15
C LEU A 168 8.94 -2.75 -11.34
N ILE A 169 9.10 -3.24 -10.11
CA ILE A 169 10.36 -3.11 -9.36
C ILE A 169 11.53 -3.75 -10.12
N CYS A 170 11.30 -4.93 -10.71
CA CYS A 170 12.32 -5.62 -11.51
C CYS A 170 12.66 -4.87 -12.80
N GLU A 171 11.78 -4.00 -13.29
CA GLU A 171 11.98 -3.13 -14.46
C GLU A 171 12.52 -1.74 -14.08
N GLY A 172 12.61 -1.40 -12.79
CA GLY A 172 13.02 -0.07 -12.30
C GLY A 172 11.89 0.97 -12.24
N GLU A 173 10.64 0.56 -12.51
CA GLU A 173 9.45 1.41 -12.54
C GLU A 173 8.78 1.55 -11.16
N TYR A 174 9.45 2.26 -10.25
CA TYR A 174 8.98 2.38 -8.86
C TYR A 174 7.68 3.16 -8.70
N ASN A 175 7.33 4.09 -9.59
CA ASN A 175 6.09 4.85 -9.48
C ASN A 175 4.85 3.97 -9.71
N GLY A 176 4.86 3.15 -10.77
CA GLY A 176 3.81 2.16 -10.98
C GLY A 176 3.75 1.14 -9.85
N SER A 177 4.91 0.72 -9.33
CA SER A 177 4.95 -0.20 -8.19
C SER A 177 4.34 0.39 -6.90
N ARG A 178 4.54 1.68 -6.62
CA ARG A 178 3.87 2.39 -5.51
C ARG A 178 2.36 2.34 -5.66
N LEU A 179 1.85 2.61 -6.87
CA LEU A 179 0.42 2.58 -7.15
C LEU A 179 -0.19 1.22 -6.80
N TYR A 180 0.41 0.13 -7.28
CA TYR A 180 -0.09 -1.21 -7.01
C TYR A 180 0.12 -1.67 -5.56
N ALA A 181 1.16 -1.20 -4.87
CA ALA A 181 1.31 -1.41 -3.43
C ALA A 181 0.21 -0.69 -2.64
N THR A 182 -0.11 0.55 -3.01
CA THR A 182 -1.20 1.32 -2.39
C THR A 182 -2.55 0.66 -2.62
N LEU A 183 -2.84 0.21 -3.85
CA LEU A 183 -4.06 -0.52 -4.16
C LEU A 183 -4.15 -1.84 -3.37
N ALA A 184 -3.09 -2.64 -3.37
CA ALA A 184 -3.03 -3.89 -2.61
C ALA A 184 -3.31 -3.64 -1.11
N ARG A 185 -2.66 -2.62 -0.52
CA ARG A 185 -2.88 -2.26 0.87
C ARG A 185 -4.29 -1.76 1.15
N TYR A 186 -4.87 -0.95 0.26
CA TYR A 186 -6.25 -0.51 0.39
C TYR A 186 -7.21 -1.70 0.42
N LEU A 187 -7.05 -2.66 -0.49
CA LEU A 187 -7.87 -3.86 -0.55
C LEU A 187 -7.69 -4.76 0.70
N GLU A 188 -6.48 -4.84 1.26
CA GLU A 188 -6.24 -5.49 2.57
C GLU A 188 -7.07 -4.83 3.70
N GLU A 189 -7.12 -3.50 3.74
CA GLU A 189 -7.89 -2.75 4.73
C GLU A 189 -9.41 -2.91 4.53
N VAL A 190 -9.89 -2.96 3.28
CA VAL A 190 -11.29 -3.26 2.95
C VAL A 190 -11.69 -4.64 3.48
N ILE A 191 -10.86 -5.67 3.24
CA ILE A 191 -11.08 -7.02 3.79
C ILE A 191 -11.11 -6.99 5.32
N ALA A 192 -10.26 -6.19 5.96
CA ALA A 192 -10.22 -6.09 7.42
C ALA A 192 -11.50 -5.45 7.99
N VAL A 193 -12.02 -4.41 7.35
CA VAL A 193 -13.30 -3.76 7.72
C VAL A 193 -14.47 -4.71 7.52
N GLU A 194 -14.56 -5.37 6.35
CA GLU A 194 -15.66 -6.30 6.04
C GLU A 194 -15.70 -7.48 7.01
N ASN A 195 -14.53 -7.99 7.42
CA ASN A 195 -14.43 -9.06 8.42
C ASN A 195 -14.55 -8.57 9.88
N SER A 196 -14.90 -7.29 10.09
CA SER A 196 -15.02 -6.69 11.43
C SER A 196 -13.75 -6.81 12.28
N ILE A 197 -12.57 -6.92 11.64
CA ILE A 197 -11.27 -6.88 12.32
C ILE A 197 -10.95 -5.45 12.77
N GLN A 198 -11.46 -4.46 12.05
CA GLN A 198 -11.36 -3.04 12.36
C GLN A 198 -12.61 -2.27 11.92
N ASN A 199 -12.82 -1.07 12.47
CA ASN A 199 -14.04 -0.28 12.23
C ASN A 199 -13.99 0.58 10.97
N ASP A 200 -12.80 0.96 10.52
CA ASP A 200 -12.60 1.86 9.37
C ASP A 200 -11.25 1.57 8.70
N ILE A 201 -11.09 2.03 7.46
CA ILE A 201 -9.86 1.91 6.68
C ILE A 201 -8.77 2.79 7.31
N TYR A 202 -7.59 2.21 7.57
CA TYR A 202 -6.47 3.00 8.08
C TYR A 202 -5.74 3.73 6.94
N TRP A 203 -6.32 4.83 6.48
CA TRP A 203 -5.83 5.63 5.36
C TRP A 203 -4.36 6.04 5.46
N THR A 204 -3.86 6.29 6.67
CA THR A 204 -2.44 6.60 6.88
C THR A 204 -1.53 5.46 6.40
N LYS A 205 -1.89 4.19 6.63
CA LYS A 205 -1.12 3.03 6.15
C LYS A 205 -1.18 2.91 4.62
N VAL A 206 -2.35 3.18 4.03
CA VAL A 206 -2.55 3.17 2.57
C VAL A 206 -1.66 4.22 1.90
N PHE A 207 -1.74 5.48 2.34
CA PHE A 207 -1.00 6.59 1.72
C PHE A 207 0.50 6.57 2.01
N GLN A 208 0.97 5.91 3.08
CA GLN A 208 2.40 5.71 3.30
C GLN A 208 3.09 4.99 2.14
N LEU A 209 2.40 4.07 1.47
CA LEU A 209 2.97 3.34 0.31
C LEU A 209 2.99 4.19 -0.96
N TYR A 210 2.05 5.12 -1.11
CA TYR A 210 1.95 5.99 -2.28
C TYR A 210 3.20 6.89 -2.41
N GLY A 211 3.79 7.27 -1.28
CA GLY A 211 5.02 8.07 -1.21
C GLY A 211 6.26 7.31 -0.74
N ALA A 212 6.24 5.97 -0.71
CA ALA A 212 7.31 5.17 -0.14
C ALA A 212 8.64 5.34 -0.88
N ASP A 213 9.75 5.44 -0.14
CA ASP A 213 11.08 5.27 -0.73
C ASP A 213 11.29 3.84 -1.26
N GLU A 214 12.23 3.67 -2.20
CA GLU A 214 12.48 2.38 -2.86
C GLU A 214 12.75 1.25 -1.88
N ARG A 215 13.53 1.52 -0.82
CA ARG A 215 13.84 0.52 0.20
C ARG A 215 12.59 0.11 0.98
N THR A 216 11.75 1.07 1.38
CA THR A 216 10.46 0.79 2.03
C THR A 216 9.55 -0.03 1.10
N LEU A 217 9.48 0.35 -0.18
CA LEU A 217 8.63 -0.31 -1.17
C LEU A 217 9.07 -1.75 -1.43
N VAL A 218 10.36 -1.98 -1.73
CA VAL A 218 10.88 -3.35 -1.94
C VAL A 218 10.70 -4.21 -0.68
N LYS A 219 10.90 -3.64 0.52
CA LYS A 219 10.64 -4.35 1.79
C LYS A 219 9.16 -4.75 1.91
N TYR A 220 8.22 -3.89 1.49
CA TYR A 220 6.78 -4.18 1.51
C TYR A 220 6.44 -5.39 0.64
N PHE A 221 6.89 -5.43 -0.63
CA PHE A 221 6.63 -6.56 -1.54
C PHE A 221 7.31 -7.84 -1.06
N ARG A 222 8.58 -7.75 -0.64
CA ARG A 222 9.37 -8.93 -0.20
C ARG A 222 8.75 -9.66 0.98
N ARG A 223 8.06 -8.94 1.88
CA ARG A 223 7.35 -9.53 3.03
C ARG A 223 6.08 -10.29 2.61
N ARG A 224 5.51 -10.00 1.44
CA ARG A 224 4.22 -10.55 0.98
C ARG A 224 4.38 -11.62 -0.10
N ILE A 225 5.47 -11.56 -0.87
CA ILE A 225 5.77 -12.53 -1.92
C ILE A 225 7.14 -13.16 -1.67
N PRO A 226 7.22 -14.50 -1.54
CA PRO A 226 8.49 -15.21 -1.52
C PRO A 226 9.08 -15.30 -2.93
N CYS A 227 9.67 -14.21 -3.43
CA CYS A 227 10.29 -14.14 -4.76
C CYS A 227 11.77 -13.76 -4.66
N ASN A 228 12.64 -14.56 -5.30
CA ASN A 228 14.09 -14.30 -5.30
C ASN A 228 14.46 -12.98 -5.99
N CYS A 229 13.72 -12.55 -7.01
CA CYS A 229 13.92 -11.25 -7.65
C CYS A 229 13.82 -10.09 -6.63
N LEU A 230 12.93 -10.19 -5.65
CA LEU A 230 12.80 -9.19 -4.58
C LEU A 230 13.96 -9.25 -3.57
N ASN A 231 14.60 -10.41 -3.38
CA ASN A 231 15.80 -10.51 -2.53
C ASN A 231 16.98 -9.79 -3.18
N GLU A 232 17.17 -9.98 -4.49
CA GLU A 232 18.20 -9.29 -5.28
C GLU A 232 17.98 -7.78 -5.25
N ARG A 233 16.76 -7.34 -5.61
CA ARG A 233 16.40 -5.92 -5.55
C ARG A 233 16.53 -5.33 -4.15
N TYR A 234 16.20 -6.08 -3.11
CA TYR A 234 16.40 -5.60 -1.73
C TYR A 234 17.89 -5.42 -1.41
N ASN A 235 18.75 -6.32 -1.87
CA ASN A 235 20.20 -6.19 -1.66
C ASN A 235 20.78 -4.94 -2.34
N GLU A 236 20.23 -4.54 -3.48
CA GLU A 236 20.56 -3.30 -4.16
C GLU A 236 20.11 -2.09 -3.34
N VAL A 237 18.87 -2.05 -2.85
CA VAL A 237 18.32 -0.83 -2.20
C VAL A 237 18.49 -0.76 -0.68
N LYS A 238 18.94 -1.82 -0.01
CA LYS A 238 19.00 -1.87 1.48
C LYS A 238 19.90 -0.81 2.11
N HIS A 239 20.87 -0.29 1.36
CA HIS A 239 21.79 0.76 1.81
C HIS A 239 21.19 2.17 1.67
N LEU A 240 20.10 2.33 0.89
CA LEU A 240 19.43 3.61 0.76
C LEU A 240 18.85 4.07 2.10
N THR A 241 19.01 5.37 2.36
CA THR A 241 18.47 6.01 3.55
C THR A 241 16.95 5.97 3.52
N LYS A 242 16.34 5.44 4.59
CA LYS A 242 14.88 5.43 4.75
C LYS A 242 14.39 6.86 4.83
N LEU A 243 13.51 7.25 3.91
CA LEU A 243 12.86 8.54 3.93
C LEU A 243 11.48 8.41 4.58
N GLY A 244 10.93 9.53 5.01
CA GLY A 244 9.52 9.66 5.27
C GLY A 244 9.03 11.03 4.79
N ILE A 245 7.70 11.18 4.77
CA ILE A 245 7.04 12.40 4.31
C ILE A 245 6.38 13.08 5.52
N CYS A 246 6.52 14.40 5.59
CA CYS A 246 5.75 15.24 6.50
C CYS A 246 4.42 15.60 5.83
N TYR A 247 3.31 15.31 6.50
CA TYR A 247 1.97 15.60 5.98
C TYR A 247 1.53 17.05 6.19
N ASN A 248 2.33 17.88 6.88
CA ASN A 248 2.06 19.32 6.94
C ASN A 248 2.26 19.93 5.52
N PRO A 249 1.21 20.51 4.89
CA PRO A 249 1.34 21.14 3.57
C PRO A 249 2.36 22.29 3.56
N ASP A 250 2.55 22.97 4.70
CA ASP A 250 3.48 24.10 4.85
C ASP A 250 4.90 23.65 5.26
N CYS A 251 5.21 22.36 5.17
CA CYS A 251 6.52 21.86 5.57
C CYS A 251 7.61 22.42 4.63
N PRO A 252 8.65 23.10 5.16
CA PRO A 252 9.67 23.76 4.33
C PRO A 252 10.71 22.78 3.75
N LEU A 253 10.58 21.48 4.01
CA LEU A 253 11.48 20.48 3.46
C LEU A 253 11.18 20.27 1.96
N PRO A 254 12.20 20.10 1.10
CA PRO A 254 12.00 19.70 -0.29
C PRO A 254 11.11 18.44 -0.37
N ASP A 255 10.04 18.50 -1.16
CA ASP A 255 9.01 17.46 -1.29
C ASP A 255 8.40 16.98 0.04
N ARG A 256 8.57 17.76 1.10
CA ARG A 256 8.22 17.40 2.48
C ARG A 256 8.92 16.12 2.97
N LYS A 257 10.06 15.74 2.37
CA LYS A 257 10.81 14.51 2.67
C LYS A 257 12.01 14.77 3.59
N SER A 258 12.28 13.83 4.48
CA SER A 258 13.50 13.79 5.30
C SER A 258 13.81 12.35 5.73
N GLU A 259 15.04 12.10 6.18
CA GLU A 259 15.40 10.81 6.81
C GLU A 259 14.42 10.48 7.93
N ARG A 260 13.90 9.24 7.93
CA ARG A 260 12.82 8.84 8.85
C ARG A 260 13.20 8.99 10.32
N CYS A 261 14.45 8.74 10.67
CA CYS A 261 14.96 8.94 12.04
C CYS A 261 14.94 10.42 12.48
N LYS A 262 15.04 11.36 11.53
CA LYS A 262 14.98 12.80 11.78
C LYS A 262 13.53 13.30 11.88
N LEU A 263 12.57 12.61 11.24
CA LEU A 263 11.14 12.98 11.31
C LEU A 263 10.52 12.85 12.70
N ARG A 264 10.99 11.90 13.52
CA ARG A 264 10.58 11.81 14.95
C ARG A 264 10.88 13.10 15.73
N HIS A 265 11.78 13.94 15.21
CA HIS A 265 12.18 15.21 15.80
C HIS A 265 11.84 16.39 14.87
N CYS A 266 10.77 16.32 14.05
CA CYS A 266 10.27 17.47 13.31
C CYS A 266 9.68 18.51 14.28
N THR A 267 10.56 19.08 15.08
CA THR A 267 10.43 20.20 16.00
C THR A 267 10.11 21.52 15.28
N LYS A 268 10.14 21.50 13.94
CA LYS A 268 9.84 22.65 13.08
C LYS A 268 8.34 22.78 12.77
N CYS A 269 7.59 21.68 12.73
CA CYS A 269 6.13 21.75 12.74
C CYS A 269 5.67 21.91 14.20
N ARG A 270 5.87 23.10 14.79
CA ARG A 270 5.32 23.44 16.12
C ARG A 270 3.80 23.67 16.09
N LEU A 271 3.10 23.04 15.13
CA LEU A 271 1.69 23.23 14.84
C LEU A 271 0.89 21.92 14.97
N ALA A 272 1.46 20.90 15.62
CA ALA A 272 0.67 19.79 16.15
C ALA A 272 0.02 20.22 17.46
#